data_AF-A0AAN5H1D4-F1
#
_entry.id   AF-A0AAN5H1D4-F1
#
_cell.length_a   1.000
_cell.length_b   1.000
_cell.length_c   1.000
_cell.angle_alpha   90.00
_cell.angle_beta   90.00
_cell.angle_gamma   90.00
#
_symmetry.space_group_name_H-M   'P 1'
#
loop_
_entity.id
_entity.type
_entity.pdbx_description
1 polymer ?
#
loop_
_entity_poly.entity_id
_entity_poly.type
_entity_poly.pdbx_seq_one_letter_code
_entity_poly.pdbx_strand_id
1 'polypeptide(L)' 'LITMHDKNTFKVRDDFTLEWSGPKENNIFVVNASMQTHGIAEPQLSLMAWRSARILNRVMGRDLFDLSMPPALIQWRSGT' A
#
# COMPACT_ATOMS: atom_id res chain seq x y z
N LEU A 1 -16.77 -7.48 9.57
CA LEU A 1 -16.15 -6.78 10.71
C LEU A 1 -14.80 -6.22 10.24
N ILE A 2 -14.44 -4.99 10.60
CA ILE A 2 -13.13 -4.40 10.24
C ILE A 2 -12.07 -4.95 11.20
N THR A 3 -10.95 -5.46 10.67
CA THR A 3 -9.87 -6.01 11.50
C THR A 3 -8.96 -4.90 12.00
N MET A 4 -8.84 -4.82 13.31
CA MET A 4 -7.94 -3.89 13.99
C MET A 4 -6.55 -4.50 14.15
N HIS A 5 -5.52 -3.68 14.02
CA HIS A 5 -4.13 -4.03 14.35
C HIS A 5 -3.88 -3.81 15.85
N ASP A 6 -4.37 -2.70 16.41
CA ASP A 6 -4.44 -2.42 17.84
C ASP A 6 -5.72 -1.63 18.18
N LYS A 7 -5.87 -1.08 19.39
CA LYS A 7 -7.09 -0.36 19.81
C LYS A 7 -7.46 0.82 18.90
N ASN A 8 -6.51 1.43 18.20
CA ASN A 8 -6.69 2.66 17.44
C ASN A 8 -6.32 2.53 15.96
N THR A 9 -5.83 1.39 15.49
CA THR A 9 -5.29 1.25 14.13
C THR A 9 -5.89 0.09 13.37
N PHE A 10 -6.13 0.31 12.09
CA PHE A 10 -6.62 -0.73 11.18
C PHE A 10 -5.47 -1.58 10.63
N LYS A 11 -5.73 -2.86 10.37
CA LYS A 11 -4.81 -3.65 9.55
C LYS A 11 -4.98 -3.25 8.09
N VAL A 12 -4.03 -2.47 7.58
CA VAL A 12 -3.95 -2.04 6.19
C VAL A 12 -2.87 -2.86 5.47
N ARG A 13 -3.22 -3.44 4.33
CA ARG A 13 -2.31 -4.20 3.46
C ARG A 13 -1.47 -3.26 2.60
N ASP A 14 -0.42 -3.79 1.97
CA ASP A 14 0.51 -3.03 1.12
C ASP A 14 -0.15 -2.40 -0.13
N ASP A 15 -1.31 -2.89 -0.54
CA ASP A 15 -2.13 -2.33 -1.64
C ASP A 15 -3.14 -1.29 -1.14
N PHE A 16 -2.98 -0.83 0.10
CA PHE A 16 -3.84 0.14 0.80
C PHE A 16 -5.26 -0.35 1.08
N THR A 17 -5.53 -1.66 0.95
CA THR A 17 -6.81 -2.25 1.34
C THR A 17 -6.86 -2.55 2.83
N LEU A 18 -8.04 -2.38 3.42
CA LEU A 18 -8.30 -2.75 4.80
C LEU A 18 -8.62 -4.25 4.89
N GLU A 19 -8.03 -4.95 5.85
CA GLU A 19 -8.47 -6.29 6.21
C GLU A 19 -9.83 -6.24 6.93
N TRP A 20 -10.87 -6.83 6.32
CA TRP A 20 -12.22 -6.85 6.87
C TRP A 20 -12.99 -8.08 6.40
N SER A 21 -14.02 -8.47 7.16
CA SER A 21 -14.88 -9.64 6.87
C SER A 21 -16.04 -9.34 5.91
N GLY A 22 -15.86 -8.40 4.98
CA GLY A 22 -16.86 -8.10 3.95
C GLY A 22 -16.84 -9.09 2.78
N PRO A 23 -17.70 -8.89 1.77
CA PRO A 23 -17.63 -9.64 0.51
C PRO A 23 -16.24 -9.51 -0.14
N LYS A 24 -15.72 -10.60 -0.71
CA LYS A 24 -14.34 -10.66 -1.24
C LYS A 24 -14.13 -9.74 -2.45
N GLU A 25 -15.22 -9.37 -3.10
CA GLU A 25 -15.26 -8.52 -4.29
C GLU A 25 -15.12 -7.04 -3.92
N ASN A 26 -15.39 -6.70 -2.65
CA ASN A 26 -15.42 -5.34 -2.16
C ASN A 26 -14.16 -5.02 -1.36
N ASN A 27 -13.43 -4.01 -1.81
CA ASN A 27 -12.26 -3.50 -1.12
C ASN A 27 -12.57 -2.14 -0.50
N ILE A 28 -12.09 -1.93 0.73
CA ILE A 28 -12.08 -0.62 1.38
C ILE A 28 -10.64 -0.11 1.31
N PHE A 29 -10.44 1.02 0.63
CA PHE A 29 -9.13 1.65 0.53
C PHE A 29 -8.99 2.73 1.60
N VAL A 30 -7.78 2.84 2.15
CA VAL A 30 -7.47 3.82 3.18
C VAL A 30 -6.27 4.65 2.73
N VAL A 31 -6.36 5.97 2.89
CA VAL A 31 -5.30 6.91 2.51
C VAL A 31 -4.97 7.83 3.69
N ASN A 32 -3.68 8.09 3.90
CA ASN A 32 -3.15 8.94 4.98
C ASN A 32 -3.53 8.45 6.40
N ALA A 33 -3.92 7.18 6.55
CA ALA A 33 -4.38 6.62 7.82
C ALA A 33 -3.67 5.31 8.18
N SER A 34 -2.54 5.01 7.53
CA SER A 34 -1.74 3.83 7.82
C SER A 34 -0.29 4.17 8.23
N MET A 35 -0.04 5.35 8.78
CA MET A 35 1.31 5.79 9.21
C MET A 35 1.98 4.79 10.17
N GLN A 36 1.19 4.09 10.99
CA GLN A 36 1.71 3.08 11.92
C GLN A 36 2.17 1.78 11.23
N THR A 37 1.71 1.50 10.00
CA THR A 37 2.10 0.30 9.24
C THR A 37 2.97 0.60 8.03
N HIS A 38 2.77 1.74 7.37
CA HIS A 38 3.49 2.17 6.16
C HIS A 38 4.50 3.30 6.42
N GLY A 39 4.65 3.71 7.69
CA GLY A 39 5.66 4.66 8.13
C GLY A 39 5.40 6.11 7.70
N ILE A 40 6.44 6.94 7.80
CA ILE A 40 6.38 8.39 7.53
C ILE A 40 5.98 8.73 6.09
N ALA A 41 6.10 7.77 5.17
CA ALA A 41 5.69 7.88 3.78
C ALA A 41 4.17 8.11 3.61
N GLU A 42 3.35 7.68 4.58
CA GLU A 42 1.89 7.76 4.47
C GLU A 42 1.33 9.18 4.39
N PRO A 43 1.58 10.07 5.37
CA PRO A 43 1.05 11.42 5.33
C PRO A 43 1.74 12.34 4.29
N GLN A 44 2.78 11.86 3.60
CA GLN A 44 3.56 12.68 2.69
C GLN A 44 2.88 12.87 1.33
N LEU A 45 2.81 14.14 0.89
CA LEU A 45 2.25 14.49 -0.42
C LEU A 45 3.10 13.98 -1.60
N SER A 46 4.42 13.87 -1.40
CA SER A 46 5.36 13.42 -2.44
C SER A 46 5.07 12.00 -2.95
N LEU A 47 4.46 11.14 -2.13
CA LEU A 47 4.11 9.76 -2.49
C LEU A 47 2.65 9.58 -2.90
N MET A 48 1.85 10.65 -2.94
CA MET A 48 0.43 10.54 -3.27
C MET A 48 0.20 10.00 -4.68
N ALA A 49 0.97 10.46 -5.66
CA ALA A 49 0.84 9.98 -7.04
C ALA A 49 1.11 8.47 -7.15
N TRP A 50 2.18 7.98 -6.50
CA TRP A 50 2.52 6.57 -6.48
C TRP A 50 1.46 5.74 -5.73
N ARG A 51 0.97 6.21 -4.58
CA ARG A 51 -0.08 5.54 -3.81
C ARG A 51 -1.38 5.44 -4.62
N SER A 52 -1.80 6.54 -5.26
CA SER A 52 -2.98 6.55 -6.12
C SER A 52 -2.84 5.58 -7.30
N ALA A 53 -1.66 5.52 -7.92
CA ALA A 53 -1.39 4.56 -8.99
C ALA A 53 -1.49 3.11 -8.50
N ARG A 54 -0.96 2.80 -7.31
CA ARG A 54 -1.07 1.46 -6.69
C ARG A 54 -2.51 1.07 -6.40
N ILE A 55 -3.31 2.00 -5.86
CA ILE A 55 -4.74 1.80 -5.62
C ILE A 55 -5.48 1.54 -6.94
N LEU A 56 -5.21 2.33 -7.98
CA LEU A 56 -5.87 2.17 -9.28
C LEU A 56 -5.52 0.83 -9.95
N ASN A 57 -4.26 0.39 -9.91
CA ASN A 57 -3.88 -0.94 -10.40
C ASN A 57 -4.67 -2.04 -9.66
N ARG A 58 -4.83 -1.89 -8.33
CA ARG A 58 -5.58 -2.85 -7.50
C ARG A 58 -7.08 -2.88 -7.81
N VAL A 59 -7.71 -1.72 -7.98
CA VAL A 59 -9.13 -1.57 -8.34
C VAL A 59 -9.41 -2.21 -9.70
N MET A 60 -8.52 -2.00 -10.67
CA MET A 60 -8.70 -2.50 -12.04
C MET A 60 -8.28 -3.97 -12.22
N GLY A 61 -7.60 -4.56 -11.24
CA GLY A 61 -7.08 -5.93 -11.33
C GLY A 61 -5.99 -6.12 -12.38
N ARG A 62 -5.34 -5.02 -12.81
CA ARG A 62 -4.25 -4.99 -13.80
C ARG A 62 -3.40 -3.76 -13.61
N ASP A 63 -2.17 -3.78 -14.12
CA ASP A 63 -1.29 -2.63 -14.06
C ASP A 63 -1.69 -1.57 -15.10
N LEU A 64 -2.27 -0.45 -14.62
CA LEU A 64 -2.51 0.76 -15.41
C LEU A 64 -1.27 1.65 -15.44
N PHE A 65 -0.51 1.66 -14.34
CA PHE A 65 0.71 2.42 -14.16
C PHE A 65 1.85 1.47 -13.85
N ASP A 66 3.02 1.72 -14.45
CA ASP A 66 4.24 1.01 -14.10
C ASP A 66 4.78 1.53 -12.75
N LEU A 67 4.88 0.61 -11.78
CA LEU A 67 5.38 0.87 -10.44
C LEU A 67 6.70 0.13 -10.17
N SER A 68 7.32 -0.43 -11.20
CA SER A 68 8.60 -1.11 -11.08
C SER A 68 9.67 -0.13 -10.58
N MET A 69 10.49 -0.59 -9.64
CA MET A 69 11.66 0.19 -9.24
C MET A 69 12.71 0.06 -10.34
N PRO A 70 13.27 1.18 -10.83
CA PRO A 70 14.44 1.11 -11.69
C PRO A 70 15.59 0.42 -10.92
N PRO A 71 16.57 -0.16 -11.63
CA PRO A 71 17.71 -0.80 -11.00
C PRO A 71 18.36 0.13 -9.97
N ALA A 72 18.67 -0.41 -8.79
CA ALA A 72 19.39 0.35 -7.78
C ALA A 72 20.70 0.88 -8.37
N LEU A 73 21.02 2.15 -8.07
CA LEU A 73 22.25 2.79 -8.54
C LEU A 73 23.50 2.01 -8.08
N ILE A 74 23.43 1.41 -6.89
CA ILE A 74 24.49 0.59 -6.31
C ILE A 74 23.96 -0.83 -6.16
N GLN A 75 24.64 -1.79 -6.79
CA GLN A 75 24.40 -3.22 -6.62
C GLN A 75 25.49 -3.81 -5.72
N TRP A 76 25.15 -4.04 -4.47
CA TRP A 76 26.05 -4.73 -3.54
C TRP A 76 26.13 -6.20 -3.93
N ARG A 77 27.33 -6.71 -4.17
CA ARG A 77 27.55 -8.14 -4.37
C ARG A 77 27.54 -8.83 -3.00
N SER A 78 26.61 -9.76 -2.79
CA SER A 78 26.70 -10.69 -1.66
C SER A 78 27.93 -11.58 -1.88
N GLY A 79 28.80 -11.67 -0.88
CA GLY A 79 29.98 -12.54 -0.94
C GLY A 79 29.57 -14.00 -1.10
N THR A 80 30.28 -14.73 -1.97
CA THR A 80 30.23 -16.19 -2.11
C THR A 80 30.60 -16.91 -0.83
#